data_AF-A0A7V2S5Q3-F1
#
_entry.id   AF-A0A7V2S5Q3-F1
#
_cell.length_a   1.000
_cell.length_b   1.000
_cell.length_c   1.000
_cell.angle_alpha   90.00
_cell.angle_beta   90.00
_cell.angle_gamma   90.00
#
_symmetry.space_group_name_H-M   'P 1'
#
loop_
_entity.id
_entity.type
_entity.pdbx_description
1 polymer ?
#
loop_
_entity_poly.entity_id
_entity_poly.type
_entity_poly.pdbx_seq_one_letter_code
_entity_poly.pdbx_strand_id
1 'polypeptide(L)'
;MQTVKHCLEWTHKQFKQSPLFYGHGSDNAWDEAVYLVMTAMDFPLMGEAHLLDETVHEQQQTTIRQWVKRRIDNREPLPYITGVAYFCGLPFVVDERVLIPRSPIAELIEQGFSPW
;
A
#
# COMPACT_ATOMS: atom_id res chain seq x y z
N MET A 1 13.90 -5.23 -19.12
CA MET A 1 14.16 -4.61 -17.81
C MET A 1 12.86 -3.98 -17.34
N GLN A 2 12.35 -4.31 -16.15
CA GLN A 2 11.12 -3.69 -15.63
C GLN A 2 11.50 -2.49 -14.76
N THR A 3 10.77 -1.40 -14.90
CA THR A 3 10.92 -0.20 -14.08
C THR A 3 9.84 -0.16 -12.99
N VAL A 4 10.03 0.67 -11.97
CA VAL A 4 9.03 0.90 -10.92
C VAL A 4 7.69 1.31 -11.53
N LYS A 5 7.70 2.20 -12.54
CA LYS A 5 6.50 2.58 -13.29
C LYS A 5 5.76 1.38 -13.88
N HIS A 6 6.47 0.46 -14.54
CA HIS A 6 5.85 -0.74 -15.09
C HIS A 6 5.21 -1.61 -13.99
N CYS A 7 5.88 -1.76 -12.84
CA CYS A 7 5.33 -2.52 -11.72
C CYS A 7 4.08 -1.86 -11.13
N LEU A 8 4.04 -0.53 -11.04
CA LEU A 8 2.85 0.23 -10.62
C LEU A 8 1.67 0.01 -11.56
N GLU A 9 1.88 0.22 -12.85
CA GLU A 9 0.84 0.05 -13.88
C GLU A 9 0.30 -1.39 -13.90
N TRP A 10 1.19 -2.37 -13.80
CA TRP A 10 0.81 -3.78 -13.72
C TRP A 10 0.01 -4.08 -12.45
N THR A 11 0.48 -3.64 -11.29
CA THR A 11 -0.17 -3.88 -9.98
C THR A 11 -1.55 -3.24 -9.93
N HIS A 12 -1.66 -1.97 -10.34
CA HIS A 12 -2.93 -1.26 -10.43
C HIS A 12 -3.92 -2.00 -11.34
N LYS A 13 -3.45 -2.49 -12.51
CA LYS A 13 -4.30 -3.29 -13.41
C LYS A 13 -4.82 -4.56 -12.74
N GLN A 14 -3.97 -5.29 -12.01
CA GLN A 14 -4.39 -6.50 -11.29
C GLN A 14 -5.46 -6.19 -10.22
N PHE A 15 -5.25 -5.13 -9.44
CA PHE A 15 -6.19 -4.70 -8.40
C PHE A 15 -7.53 -4.23 -8.97
N LYS A 16 -7.50 -3.40 -10.03
CA LYS A 16 -8.72 -2.92 -10.69
C LYS A 16 -9.56 -4.04 -11.32
N GLN A 17 -8.91 -5.13 -11.75
CA GLN A 17 -9.56 -6.30 -12.33
C GLN A 17 -10.06 -7.31 -11.28
N SER A 18 -9.79 -7.05 -9.99
CA SER A 18 -10.12 -7.94 -8.88
C SER A 18 -11.22 -7.34 -8.01
N PRO A 19 -12.09 -8.16 -7.38
CA PRO A 19 -13.16 -7.68 -6.51
C PRO A 19 -12.60 -7.33 -5.11
N LEU A 20 -11.77 -6.29 -5.04
CA LEU A 20 -11.13 -5.80 -3.82
C LEU A 20 -11.91 -4.64 -3.20
N PHE A 21 -11.86 -4.57 -1.86
CA PHE A 21 -12.33 -3.42 -1.10
C PHE A 21 -11.14 -2.65 -0.56
N TYR A 22 -11.24 -1.32 -0.62
CA TYR A 22 -10.28 -0.34 -0.11
C TYR A 22 -10.87 0.35 1.13
N GLY A 23 -10.02 0.88 2.01
CA GLY A 23 -10.45 1.48 3.30
C GLY A 23 -9.55 1.16 4.50
N HIS A 24 -8.37 0.59 4.25
CA HIS A 24 -7.38 0.18 5.27
C HIS A 24 -6.08 1.00 5.17
N GLY A 25 -6.20 2.29 4.82
CA GLY A 25 -5.06 3.18 4.58
C GLY A 25 -4.94 3.68 3.13
N SER A 26 -5.67 3.07 2.20
CA SER A 26 -5.89 3.55 0.83
C SER A 26 -7.38 3.47 0.50
N ASP A 27 -7.86 4.36 -0.36
CA ASP A 27 -9.27 4.42 -0.78
C ASP A 27 -9.49 3.92 -2.22
N ASN A 28 -8.41 3.69 -2.98
CA ASN A 28 -8.48 3.26 -4.37
C ASN A 28 -7.33 2.30 -4.76
N ALA A 29 -7.50 1.66 -5.92
CA ALA A 29 -6.59 0.67 -6.46
C ALA A 29 -5.21 1.21 -6.83
N TRP A 30 -5.12 2.50 -7.21
CA TRP A 30 -3.87 3.13 -7.59
C TRP A 30 -3.02 3.40 -6.36
N ASP A 31 -3.59 4.02 -5.32
CA ASP A 31 -2.85 4.33 -4.10
C ASP A 31 -2.40 3.07 -3.37
N GLU A 32 -3.23 2.01 -3.36
CA GLU A 32 -2.81 0.71 -2.82
C GLU A 32 -1.66 0.08 -3.65
N ALA A 33 -1.66 0.26 -4.98
CA ALA A 33 -0.57 -0.20 -5.84
C ALA A 33 0.74 0.59 -5.61
N VAL A 34 0.64 1.91 -5.45
CA VAL A 34 1.77 2.78 -5.08
C VAL A 34 2.35 2.32 -3.75
N TYR A 35 1.50 2.12 -2.74
CA TYR A 35 1.93 1.63 -1.44
C TYR A 35 2.69 0.31 -1.54
N LEU A 36 2.08 -0.69 -2.20
CA LEU A 36 2.67 -2.02 -2.32
C LEU A 36 4.05 -1.97 -3.01
N VAL A 37 4.14 -1.31 -4.16
CA VAL A 37 5.37 -1.29 -4.96
C VAL A 37 6.46 -0.49 -4.27
N MET A 38 6.15 0.69 -3.72
CA MET A 38 7.15 1.52 -3.03
C MET A 38 7.68 0.80 -1.79
N THR A 39 6.82 0.15 -1.01
CA THR A 39 7.26 -0.66 0.14
C THR A 39 8.11 -1.85 -0.29
N ALA A 40 7.78 -2.54 -1.38
CA ALA A 40 8.60 -3.64 -1.88
C ALA A 40 9.97 -3.17 -2.42
N MET A 41 10.08 -1.90 -2.81
CA MET A 41 11.32 -1.26 -3.25
C MET A 41 12.11 -0.61 -2.12
N ASP A 42 11.58 -0.60 -0.88
CA ASP A 42 12.11 0.18 0.24
C ASP A 42 12.23 1.69 -0.07
N PHE A 43 11.27 2.20 -0.85
CA PHE A 43 11.21 3.60 -1.26
C PHE A 43 10.19 4.39 -0.42
N PRO A 44 10.44 5.70 -0.20
CA PRO A 44 9.46 6.56 0.44
C PRO A 44 8.19 6.68 -0.42
N LEU A 45 7.02 6.63 0.23
CA LEU A 45 5.72 6.79 -0.44
C LEU A 45 5.58 8.15 -1.14
N MET A 46 6.12 9.19 -0.50
CA MET A 46 6.21 10.55 -1.06
C MET A 46 7.60 10.74 -1.67
N GLY A 47 7.92 9.90 -2.64
CA GLY A 47 9.18 9.90 -3.35
C GLY A 47 9.22 10.87 -4.53
N GLU A 48 10.41 11.11 -5.04
CA GLU A 48 10.62 11.94 -6.23
C GLU A 48 10.25 11.20 -7.51
N ALA A 49 9.87 11.95 -8.56
CA ALA A 49 9.44 11.38 -9.83
C ALA A 49 10.50 10.51 -10.52
N HIS A 50 11.80 10.76 -10.26
CA HIS A 50 12.89 9.98 -10.85
C HIS A 50 12.88 8.51 -10.42
N LEU A 51 12.31 8.19 -9.25
CA LEU A 51 12.20 6.82 -8.75
C LEU A 51 11.33 5.92 -9.64
N LEU A 52 10.48 6.50 -10.50
CA LEU A 52 9.62 5.76 -11.41
C LEU A 52 10.40 5.06 -12.53
N ASP A 53 11.57 5.59 -12.88
CA ASP A 53 12.45 5.06 -13.92
C ASP A 53 13.48 4.06 -13.38
N GLU A 54 13.55 3.90 -12.05
CA GLU A 54 14.43 2.95 -11.39
C GLU A 54 14.11 1.51 -11.80
N THR A 55 15.18 0.71 -11.90
CA THR A 55 15.07 -0.69 -12.31
C THR A 55 14.66 -1.57 -11.13
N VAL A 56 13.70 -2.45 -11.37
CA VAL A 56 13.25 -3.42 -10.36
C VAL A 56 13.99 -4.74 -10.55
N HIS A 57 14.76 -5.14 -9.55
CA HIS A 57 15.49 -6.41 -9.55
C HIS A 57 14.53 -7.60 -9.46
N GLU A 58 15.00 -8.77 -9.89
CA GLU A 58 14.17 -9.99 -9.95
C GLU A 58 13.58 -10.39 -8.60
N GLN A 59 14.34 -10.20 -7.52
CA GLN A 59 13.87 -10.45 -6.16
C GLN A 59 12.69 -9.53 -5.79
N GLN A 60 12.79 -8.23 -6.09
CA GLN A 60 11.72 -7.26 -5.84
C GLN A 60 10.49 -7.57 -6.69
N GLN A 61 10.67 -7.93 -7.97
CA GLN A 61 9.56 -8.36 -8.83
C GLN A 61 8.86 -9.62 -8.28
N THR A 62 9.62 -10.53 -7.67
CA THR A 62 9.08 -11.73 -7.04
C THR A 62 8.26 -11.37 -5.81
N THR A 63 8.79 -10.50 -4.94
CA THR A 63 8.07 -9.96 -3.77
C THR A 63 6.77 -9.27 -4.18
N ILE A 64 6.81 -8.36 -5.16
CA ILE A 64 5.63 -7.65 -5.66
C ILE A 64 4.55 -8.64 -6.14
N ARG A 65 4.94 -9.64 -6.95
CA ARG A 65 3.99 -10.66 -7.45
C ARG A 65 3.39 -11.50 -6.33
N GLN A 66 4.19 -11.88 -5.33
CA GLN A 66 3.71 -12.64 -4.17
C GLN A 66 2.73 -11.82 -3.33
N TRP A 67 3.02 -10.54 -3.10
CA TRP A 67 2.16 -9.63 -2.34
C TRP A 67 0.86 -9.35 -3.06
N VAL A 68 0.90 -9.11 -4.38
CA VAL A 68 -0.30 -8.96 -5.20
C VAL A 68 -1.16 -10.21 -5.15
N LYS A 69 -0.55 -11.40 -5.24
CA LYS A 69 -1.25 -12.67 -5.12
C LYS A 69 -1.95 -12.82 -3.76
N ARG A 70 -1.24 -12.55 -2.65
CA ARG A 70 -1.83 -12.55 -1.30
C ARG A 70 -3.01 -11.58 -1.19
N ARG A 71 -2.84 -10.37 -1.70
CA ARG A 71 -3.87 -9.32 -1.66
C ARG A 71 -5.13 -9.72 -2.41
N ILE A 72 -4.99 -10.38 -3.57
CA ILE A 72 -6.12 -10.78 -4.42
C ILE A 72 -6.77 -12.06 -3.92
N ASP A 73 -5.98 -13.13 -3.76
CA ASP A 73 -6.52 -14.46 -3.49
C ASP A 73 -7.05 -14.57 -2.06
N ASN A 74 -6.30 -14.04 -1.09
CA ASN A 74 -6.67 -14.12 0.32
C ASN A 74 -7.48 -12.91 0.79
N ARG A 75 -7.62 -11.88 -0.07
CA ARG A 75 -8.21 -10.58 0.29
C ARG A 75 -7.59 -9.95 1.53
N GLU A 76 -6.32 -10.28 1.78
CA GLU A 76 -5.58 -9.83 2.94
C GLU A 76 -5.34 -8.31 2.84
N PRO A 77 -5.69 -7.52 3.87
CA PRO A 77 -5.38 -6.09 3.89
C PRO A 77 -3.90 -5.82 3.64
N LEU A 78 -3.58 -4.84 2.78
CA LEU A 78 -2.19 -4.54 2.44
C LEU A 78 -1.30 -4.25 3.66
N PRO A 79 -1.75 -3.55 4.72
CA PRO A 79 -0.92 -3.35 5.91
C PRO A 79 -0.44 -4.64 6.58
N TYR A 80 -1.22 -5.72 6.52
CA TYR A 80 -0.80 -7.03 7.06
C TYR A 80 0.20 -7.74 6.14
N ILE A 81 0.13 -7.47 4.83
CA ILE A 81 1.10 -7.99 3.86
C ILE A 81 2.45 -7.30 4.02
N THR A 82 2.45 -5.97 4.18
CA THR A 82 3.67 -5.15 4.33
C THR A 82 4.20 -5.10 5.76
N GLY A 83 3.37 -5.43 6.75
CA GLY A 83 3.70 -5.34 8.18
C GLY A 83 3.67 -3.92 8.74
N VAL A 84 3.20 -2.93 7.97
CA VAL A 84 3.17 -1.52 8.34
C VAL A 84 1.84 -0.90 7.94
N ALA A 85 1.26 -0.10 8.83
CA ALA A 85 0.11 0.77 8.55
C ALA A 85 0.52 2.24 8.80
N TYR A 86 0.11 3.15 7.93
CA TYR A 86 0.27 4.58 8.17
C TYR A 86 -1.02 5.15 8.77
N PHE A 87 -0.88 5.91 9.86
CA PHE A 87 -1.99 6.57 10.51
C PHE A 87 -1.54 7.96 11.00
N CYS A 88 -2.26 9.01 10.61
CA CYS A 88 -1.90 10.41 10.89
C CYS A 88 -0.44 10.74 10.48
N GLY A 89 0.00 10.24 9.32
CA GLY A 89 1.35 10.46 8.79
C GLY A 89 2.47 9.65 9.46
N LEU A 90 2.16 8.83 10.47
CA LEU A 90 3.14 8.02 11.19
C LEU A 90 3.03 6.54 10.83
N PRO A 91 4.16 5.83 10.64
CA PRO A 91 4.16 4.40 10.41
C PRO A 91 4.01 3.63 11.73
N PHE A 92 3.17 2.59 11.72
CA PHE A 92 2.98 1.66 12.83
C PHE A 92 3.21 0.23 12.33
N VAL A 93 3.98 -0.55 13.09
CA VAL A 93 4.11 -1.98 12.84
C VAL A 93 2.78 -2.66 13.15
N VAL A 94 2.26 -3.45 12.21
CA VAL A 94 0.99 -4.16 12.37
C VAL A 94 1.11 -5.61 11.92
N ASP A 95 0.25 -6.45 12.47
CA ASP A 95 0.00 -7.81 12.02
C ASP A 95 -1.46 -8.19 12.31
N GLU A 96 -1.83 -9.43 11.99
CA GLU A 96 -3.19 -9.96 12.14
C GLU A 96 -3.76 -9.90 13.58
N ARG A 97 -2.92 -9.61 14.59
CA ARG A 97 -3.33 -9.50 16.00
C ARG A 97 -3.85 -8.12 16.36
N VAL A 98 -3.68 -7.12 15.49
CA VAL A 98 -4.13 -5.73 15.73
C VAL A 98 -5.14 -5.28 14.68
N LEU A 99 -6.11 -4.45 15.09
CA LEU A 99 -7.01 -3.79 14.14
C LEU A 99 -6.25 -2.72 13.37
N ILE A 100 -6.43 -2.69 12.04
CA ILE A 100 -5.89 -1.61 11.21
C ILE A 100 -6.63 -0.30 11.56
N PRO A 101 -5.92 0.77 11.92
CA PRO A 101 -6.52 2.07 12.20
C PRO A 101 -7.35 2.55 11.00
N ARG A 102 -8.60 2.97 11.24
CA ARG A 102 -9.49 3.45 10.17
C ARG A 102 -9.54 4.96 10.11
N SER A 103 -9.68 5.49 8.90
CA SER A 103 -9.73 6.93 8.58
C SER A 103 -10.69 7.78 9.44
N PRO A 104 -11.88 7.31 9.88
CA PRO A 104 -12.79 8.15 10.67
C PRO A 104 -12.20 8.64 12.00
N ILE A 105 -11.28 7.86 12.60
CA ILE A 105 -10.61 8.27 13.85
C ILE A 105 -9.47 9.24 13.55
N ALA A 106 -8.77 9.09 12.42
CA ALA A 106 -7.71 10.02 12.01
C ALA A 106 -8.25 11.44 11.84
N GLU A 107 -9.38 11.59 11.14
CA GLU A 107 -10.03 12.88 10.92
C GLU A 107 -10.43 13.54 12.25
N LEU A 108 -10.96 12.75 13.21
CA LEU A 108 -11.27 13.25 14.55
C LEU A 108 -10.01 13.71 15.30
N ILE A 109 -8.91 12.96 15.22
CA ILE A 109 -7.64 13.34 15.86
C ILE A 109 -7.09 14.64 15.25
N GLU A 110 -7.07 14.75 13.92
CA GLU A 110 -6.58 15.94 13.21
C GLU A 110 -7.42 17.18 13.52
N GLN A 111 -8.74 17.00 13.71
CA GLN A 111 -9.66 18.06 14.11
C GLN A 111 -9.64 18.33 15.63
N GLY A 112 -8.76 17.67 16.39
CA GLY A 112 -8.67 17.81 17.85
C GLY A 112 -9.95 17.41 18.57
N PHE A 113 -10.71 16.48 18.00
CA PHE A 113 -12.03 16.02 18.44
C PHE A 113 -13.12 17.10 18.49
N SER A 114 -12.91 18.27 17.87
CA SER A 114 -13.90 19.34 17.83
C SER A 114 -15.22 18.89 17.17
N PRO A 115 -16.41 19.32 17.67
CA PRO A 115 -16.65 20.26 18.77
C PRO A 115 -16.79 19.62 20.17
N TRP A 116 -16.41 18.34 20.33
CA TRP A 116 -16.64 17.57 21.55
C TRP A 116 -15.66 17.92 22.67
#